data_AF-A0A0S3J3H7-F1
#
_entry.id   AF-A0A0S3J3H7-F1
#
_cell.length_a   1.000
_cell.length_b   1.000
_cell.length_c   1.000
_cell.angle_alpha   90.00
_cell.angle_beta   90.00
_cell.angle_gamma   90.00
#
_symmetry.space_group_name_H-M   'P 1'
#
loop_
_entity.id
_entity.type
_entity.pdbx_description
1 polymer ?
#
loop_
_entity_poly.entity_id
_entity_poly.type
_entity_poly.pdbx_seq_one_letter_code
_entity_poly.pdbx_strand_id
1 'polypeptide(L)'
;MIAGFTTFIGLQCDILCDGIINMGKDRENELRVEEFIEHHKLILRFASTAGKVFSEIYFLHFISSTSTLCMTLFLLTLVDVNTSEFYYLVVYQSSVFSLLLVPCWFSSEMQRKSENLPNAIYSSPWIDASISLKKDIAYFICKTQEPIKFKALGVFLISVDTFMAVVRSSFSYYAVLNNLNVKGE
;
A
#
# COMPACT_ATOMS: atom_id res chain seq x y z
N MET A 1 -10.49 -7.13 -3.21
CA MET A 1 -9.81 -8.16 -2.38
C MET A 1 -8.55 -7.60 -1.70
N ILE A 2 -7.49 -7.19 -2.43
CA ILE A 2 -6.28 -6.61 -1.79
C ILE A 2 -6.61 -5.42 -0.88
N ALA A 3 -7.46 -4.50 -1.35
CA ALA A 3 -7.84 -3.31 -0.60
C ALA A 3 -8.46 -3.69 0.75
N GLY A 4 -9.26 -4.76 0.79
CA GLY A 4 -9.85 -5.29 2.02
C GLY A 4 -8.81 -5.87 2.98
N PHE A 5 -7.80 -6.57 2.46
CA PHE A 5 -6.71 -7.08 3.30
C PHE A 5 -5.82 -5.97 3.84
N THR A 6 -5.47 -4.99 3.01
CA THR A 6 -4.64 -3.85 3.42
C THR A 6 -5.38 -2.94 4.41
N THR A 7 -6.69 -2.72 4.21
CA THR A 7 -7.50 -1.97 5.19
C THR A 7 -7.66 -2.73 6.48
N PHE A 8 -7.87 -4.05 6.44
CA PHE A 8 -7.91 -4.88 7.63
C PHE A 8 -6.59 -4.80 8.41
N ILE A 9 -5.45 -4.98 7.75
CA ILE A 9 -4.12 -4.87 8.38
C ILE A 9 -3.92 -3.46 8.97
N GLY A 10 -4.24 -2.42 8.21
CA GLY A 10 -4.15 -1.04 8.68
C GLY A 10 -5.02 -0.78 9.91
N LEU A 11 -6.26 -1.28 9.92
CA LEU A 11 -7.15 -1.19 11.08
C LEU A 11 -6.59 -1.93 12.29
N GLN A 12 -6.02 -3.13 12.11
CA GLN A 12 -5.38 -3.84 13.21
C GLN A 12 -4.16 -3.09 13.77
N CYS A 13 -3.42 -2.36 12.93
CA CYS A 13 -2.35 -1.48 13.39
C CYS A 13 -2.91 -0.31 14.23
N ASP A 14 -4.02 0.30 13.81
CA ASP A 14 -4.66 1.39 14.57
C ASP A 14 -5.19 0.88 15.92
N ILE A 15 -5.89 -0.27 15.94
CA ILE A 15 -6.38 -0.90 17.18
C ILE A 15 -5.21 -1.17 18.14
N LEU A 16 -4.09 -1.66 17.62
CA LEU A 16 -2.88 -1.89 18.41
C LEU A 16 -2.31 -0.57 18.95
N CYS A 17 -2.24 0.49 18.13
CA CYS A 17 -1.80 1.82 18.56
C CYS A 17 -2.69 2.36 19.69
N ASP A 18 -4.01 2.34 19.51
CA ASP A 18 -4.98 2.83 20.49
C ASP A 18 -4.95 2.00 21.78
N GLY A 19 -4.80 0.68 21.68
CA GLY A 19 -4.66 -0.21 22.82
C GLY A 19 -3.43 0.09 23.67
N ILE A 20 -2.32 0.44 23.01
CA ILE A 20 -1.04 0.77 23.65
C ILE A 20 -1.07 2.16 24.27
N ILE A 21 -1.65 3.16 23.59
CA ILE A 21 -1.79 4.53 24.11
C ILE A 21 -2.71 4.56 25.33
N ASN A 22 -3.80 3.78 25.31
CA ASN A 22 -4.76 3.69 26.40
C ASN A 22 -4.39 2.63 27.45
N MET A 23 -3.13 2.19 27.51
CA MET A 23 -2.66 1.40 28.66
C MET A 23 -2.78 2.25 29.93
N GLY A 24 -3.61 1.81 30.88
CA GLY A 24 -3.68 2.38 32.23
C GLY A 24 -2.37 2.20 32.99
N LYS A 25 -2.26 2.76 34.20
CA LYS A 25 -1.03 2.68 35.03
C LYS A 25 -0.91 1.41 35.88
N ASP A 26 -1.75 0.41 35.69
CA ASP A 26 -1.87 -0.73 36.60
C ASP A 26 -0.79 -1.81 36.40
N ARG A 27 -0.51 -2.58 37.46
CA ARG A 27 0.47 -3.69 37.48
C ARG A 27 0.16 -4.82 36.48
N GLU A 28 -1.05 -4.86 35.92
CA GLU A 28 -1.50 -5.82 34.90
C GLU A 28 -0.91 -5.54 33.50
N ASN A 29 -0.11 -4.48 33.36
CA ASN A 29 0.50 -4.05 32.11
C ASN A 29 1.52 -5.03 31.51
N GLU A 30 2.17 -5.87 32.31
CA GLU A 30 3.15 -6.84 31.77
C GLU A 30 2.48 -7.87 30.85
N LEU A 31 1.33 -8.42 31.25
CA LEU A 31 0.55 -9.36 30.43
C LEU A 31 -0.01 -8.68 29.17
N ARG A 32 -0.46 -7.42 29.28
CA ARG A 32 -1.01 -6.66 28.15
C ARG A 32 0.03 -6.36 27.07
N VAL A 33 1.27 -6.07 27.44
CA VAL A 33 2.36 -5.83 26.47
C VAL A 33 2.72 -7.10 25.72
N GLU A 34 2.75 -8.25 26.40
CA GLU A 34 2.96 -9.54 25.74
C GLU A 34 1.85 -9.83 24.71
N GLU A 35 0.59 -9.57 25.08
CA GLU A 35 -0.55 -9.67 24.16
C GLU A 35 -0.41 -8.75 22.93
N PHE A 36 0.02 -7.50 23.12
CA PHE A 36 0.26 -6.57 22.01
C PHE A 36 1.39 -7.03 21.09
N ILE A 37 2.46 -7.60 21.64
CA ILE A 37 3.57 -8.16 20.86
C ILE A 37 3.08 -9.37 20.05
N GLU A 38 2.32 -10.27 20.65
CA GLU A 38 1.74 -11.42 19.95
C GLU A 38 0.74 -11.00 18.86
N HIS A 39 -0.09 -9.99 19.14
CA HIS A 39 -0.99 -9.41 18.15
C HIS A 39 -0.22 -8.80 16.97
N HIS A 40 0.85 -8.05 17.22
CA HIS A 40 1.71 -7.52 16.16
C HIS A 40 2.36 -8.63 15.32
N LYS A 41 2.84 -9.70 15.96
CA LYS A 41 3.39 -10.87 15.24
C LYS A 41 2.34 -11.52 14.34
N LEU A 42 1.08 -11.61 14.79
CA LEU A 42 -0.02 -12.13 13.98
C LEU A 42 -0.29 -11.25 12.76
N ILE A 43 -0.32 -9.92 12.94
CA ILE A 43 -0.47 -8.94 11.87
C ILE A 43 0.64 -9.13 10.82
N LEU A 44 1.91 -9.23 11.25
CA LEU A 44 3.05 -9.43 10.36
C LEU A 44 2.97 -10.76 9.59
N ARG A 45 2.59 -11.86 10.24
CA ARG A 45 2.41 -13.17 9.59
C ARG A 45 1.32 -13.12 8.53
N PHE A 46 0.20 -12.47 8.85
CA PHE A 46 -0.90 -12.28 7.93
C PHE A 46 -0.50 -11.41 6.74
N ALA A 47 0.14 -10.27 7.00
CA ALA A 47 0.65 -9.36 5.98
C ALA A 47 1.67 -10.02 5.05
N SER A 48 2.60 -10.82 5.59
CA SER A 48 3.57 -11.59 4.80
C SER A 48 2.87 -12.61 3.88
N THR A 49 1.85 -13.30 4.39
CA THR A 49 1.09 -14.29 3.61
C THR A 49 0.28 -13.60 2.51
N ALA A 50 -0.44 -12.53 2.83
CA ALA A 50 -1.17 -11.73 1.85
C ALA A 50 -0.23 -11.15 0.79
N GLY A 51 0.90 -10.58 1.20
CA GLY A 51 1.91 -10.01 0.31
C GLY A 51 2.45 -11.03 -0.70
N LYS A 52 2.69 -12.28 -0.27
CA LYS A 52 3.13 -13.36 -1.18
C LYS A 52 2.07 -13.69 -2.23
N VAL A 53 0.80 -13.81 -1.85
CA VAL A 53 -0.30 -14.09 -2.78
C VAL A 53 -0.47 -12.95 -3.79
N PHE A 54 -0.37 -11.70 -3.34
CA PHE A 54 -0.54 -10.54 -4.22
C PHE A 54 0.68 -10.22 -5.08
N SER A 55 1.86 -10.70 -4.70
CA SER A 55 3.14 -10.36 -5.35
C SER A 55 3.13 -10.60 -6.87
N GLU A 56 2.81 -11.82 -7.30
CA GLU A 56 2.81 -12.19 -8.73
C GLU A 56 1.64 -11.56 -9.48
N ILE A 57 0.46 -11.55 -8.86
CA ILE A 57 -0.77 -11.00 -9.44
C ILE A 57 -0.58 -9.52 -9.79
N TYR A 58 -0.02 -8.74 -8.86
CA TYR A 58 0.14 -7.30 -9.07
C TYR A 58 1.28 -6.96 -10.03
N PHE A 59 2.29 -7.82 -10.17
CA PHE A 59 3.32 -7.64 -11.17
C PHE A 59 2.73 -7.68 -12.60
N LEU A 60 1.97 -8.73 -12.90
CA LEU A 60 1.29 -8.86 -14.19
C LEU A 60 0.26 -7.75 -14.40
N HIS A 61 -0.44 -7.36 -13.33
CA HIS A 61 -1.38 -6.25 -13.37
C HIS A 61 -0.70 -4.94 -13.76
N PHE A 62 0.44 -4.57 -13.15
CA PHE A 62 1.15 -3.33 -13.49
C PHE A 62 1.62 -3.30 -14.95
N ILE A 63 2.16 -4.40 -15.47
CA ILE A 63 2.60 -4.48 -16.87
C ILE A 63 1.41 -4.34 -17.82
N SER A 64 0.33 -5.08 -17.54
CA SER A 64 -0.89 -5.04 -18.34
C SER A 64 -1.50 -3.64 -18.33
N SER A 65 -1.68 -3.03 -17.16
CA SER A 65 -2.20 -1.67 -17.03
C SER A 65 -1.32 -0.63 -17.72
N THR A 66 0.01 -0.73 -17.63
CA THR A 66 0.91 0.18 -18.36
C THR A 66 0.67 0.12 -19.87
N SER A 67 0.57 -1.10 -20.41
CA SER A 67 0.33 -1.33 -21.84
C SER A 67 -1.05 -0.81 -22.25
N THR A 68 -2.09 -1.14 -21.48
CA THR A 68 -3.46 -0.68 -21.72
C THR A 68 -3.55 0.84 -21.68
N LEU A 69 -3.02 1.49 -20.65
CA LEU A 69 -3.04 2.96 -20.51
C LEU A 69 -2.34 3.65 -21.69
N CYS A 70 -1.21 3.11 -22.16
CA CYS A 70 -0.50 3.64 -23.31
C CYS A 70 -1.32 3.51 -24.60
N MET A 71 -1.85 2.30 -24.87
CA MET A 71 -2.59 2.02 -26.10
C MET A 71 -3.89 2.80 -26.17
N THR A 72 -4.68 2.85 -25.10
CA THR A 72 -5.93 3.61 -25.06
C THR A 72 -5.72 5.10 -25.24
N LEU A 73 -4.66 5.68 -24.65
CA LEU A 73 -4.29 7.08 -24.88
C LEU A 73 -3.96 7.34 -26.36
N PHE A 74 -3.27 6.41 -27.02
CA PHE A 74 -3.03 6.50 -28.45
C PHE A 74 -4.32 6.38 -29.27
N LEU A 75 -5.19 5.39 -28.99
CA LEU A 75 -6.48 5.24 -29.67
C LEU A 75 -7.36 6.49 -29.53
N LEU A 76 -7.36 7.16 -28.37
CA LEU A 76 -8.09 8.41 -28.15
C LEU A 76 -7.65 9.54 -29.09
N THR A 77 -6.44 9.49 -29.65
CA THR A 77 -5.97 10.47 -30.65
C THR A 77 -6.42 10.16 -32.07
N LEU A 78 -6.82 8.91 -32.35
CA LEU A 78 -7.24 8.46 -33.68
C LEU A 78 -8.76 8.54 -33.88
N VAL A 79 -9.53 8.59 -32.79
CA VAL A 79 -11.00 8.56 -32.81
C VAL A 79 -11.58 9.97 -32.69
N ASP A 80 -12.61 10.27 -33.48
CA ASP A 80 -13.34 11.52 -33.42
C ASP A 80 -14.08 11.70 -32.09
N VAL A 81 -13.94 12.89 -31.51
CA VAL A 81 -14.47 13.25 -30.18
C VAL A 81 -15.99 13.14 -30.04
N ASN A 82 -16.72 13.23 -31.16
CA ASN A 82 -18.19 13.20 -31.19
C ASN A 82 -18.76 11.78 -31.37
N THR A 83 -17.93 10.74 -31.39
CA THR A 83 -18.35 9.36 -31.58
C THR A 83 -18.64 8.66 -30.24
N SER A 84 -19.54 7.67 -30.25
CA SER A 84 -19.78 6.81 -29.08
C SER A 84 -18.53 6.03 -28.65
N GLU A 85 -17.65 5.72 -29.60
CA GLU A 85 -16.38 5.05 -29.35
C GLU A 85 -15.44 5.88 -28.48
N PHE A 86 -15.34 7.19 -28.73
CA PHE A 86 -14.53 8.09 -27.89
C PHE A 86 -14.98 8.05 -26.42
N TYR A 87 -16.28 8.19 -26.18
CA TYR A 87 -16.83 8.13 -24.81
C TYR A 87 -16.59 6.77 -24.15
N TYR A 88 -16.72 5.67 -24.90
CA TYR A 88 -16.40 4.33 -24.40
C TYR A 88 -14.94 4.23 -23.97
N LEU A 89 -13.99 4.71 -24.79
CA LEU A 89 -12.56 4.69 -24.49
C LEU A 89 -12.21 5.54 -23.25
N VAL A 90 -12.85 6.70 -23.07
CA VAL A 90 -12.65 7.54 -21.87
C VAL A 90 -13.14 6.83 -20.61
N VAL A 91 -14.33 6.22 -20.65
CA VAL A 91 -14.87 5.46 -19.50
C VAL A 91 -14.00 4.24 -19.21
N TYR A 92 -13.56 3.53 -20.24
CA TYR A 92 -12.64 2.41 -20.10
C TYR A 92 -11.30 2.84 -19.46
N GLN A 93 -10.70 3.93 -19.95
CA GLN A 93 -9.46 4.47 -19.43
C GLN A 93 -9.56 4.88 -17.95
N SER A 94 -10.63 5.58 -17.58
CA SER A 94 -10.88 5.98 -16.19
C SER A 94 -11.10 4.77 -15.26
N SER A 95 -11.70 3.70 -15.78
CA SER A 95 -11.89 2.44 -15.05
C SER A 95 -10.54 1.75 -14.77
N VAL A 96 -9.67 1.64 -15.78
CA VAL A 96 -8.32 1.06 -15.63
C VAL A 96 -7.48 1.90 -14.67
N PHE A 97 -7.55 3.22 -14.76
CA PHE A 97 -6.87 4.14 -13.85
C PHE A 97 -7.31 3.92 -12.39
N SER A 98 -8.61 3.82 -12.16
CA SER A 98 -9.18 3.57 -10.82
C SER A 98 -8.78 2.19 -10.27
N LEU A 99 -8.80 1.17 -11.14
CA LEU A 99 -8.41 -0.20 -10.78
C LEU A 99 -6.94 -0.27 -10.31
N LEU A 100 -6.07 0.55 -10.92
CA LEU A 100 -4.66 0.65 -10.55
C LEU A 100 -4.45 1.48 -9.26
N LEU A 101 -5.14 2.62 -9.16
CA LEU A 101 -4.99 3.57 -8.06
C LEU A 101 -5.43 2.98 -6.71
N VAL A 102 -6.60 2.34 -6.67
CA VAL A 102 -7.24 1.88 -5.43
C VAL A 102 -6.31 0.95 -4.60
N PRO A 103 -5.75 -0.15 -5.15
CA PRO A 103 -4.78 -0.98 -4.45
C PRO A 103 -3.55 -0.24 -3.93
N CYS A 104 -2.99 0.65 -4.75
CA CYS A 104 -1.80 1.42 -4.43
C CYS A 104 -2.05 2.40 -3.27
N TRP A 105 -3.21 3.06 -3.31
CA TRP A 105 -3.66 3.97 -2.25
C TRP A 105 -3.81 3.25 -0.91
N PHE A 106 -4.57 2.16 -0.87
CA PHE A 106 -4.80 1.43 0.37
C PHE A 106 -3.54 0.73 0.91
N SER A 107 -2.63 0.30 0.03
CA SER A 107 -1.33 -0.24 0.45
C SER A 107 -0.44 0.83 1.06
N SER A 108 -0.38 2.03 0.47
CA SER A 108 0.32 3.18 1.03
C SER A 108 -0.28 3.65 2.36
N GLU A 109 -1.61 3.63 2.47
CA GLU A 109 -2.28 3.98 3.73
C GLU A 109 -2.00 2.97 4.84
N MET A 110 -2.03 1.67 4.53
CA MET A 110 -1.62 0.62 5.47
C MET A 110 -0.17 0.81 5.94
N GLN A 111 0.74 1.12 5.01
CA GLN A 111 2.13 1.41 5.33
C GLN A 111 2.21 2.60 6.31
N ARG A 112 1.53 3.70 6.01
CA ARG A 112 1.50 4.92 6.86
C ARG A 112 1.00 4.64 8.28
N LYS A 113 -0.05 3.81 8.41
CA LYS A 113 -0.56 3.39 9.73
C LYS A 113 0.46 2.58 10.50
N SER A 114 1.14 1.64 9.83
CA SER A 114 2.20 0.85 10.47
C SER A 114 3.43 1.69 10.87
N GLU A 115 3.76 2.74 10.12
CA GLU A 115 4.85 3.68 10.42
C GLU A 115 4.60 4.49 11.71
N ASN A 116 3.34 4.65 12.12
CA ASN A 116 2.97 5.39 13.34
C ASN A 116 3.09 4.54 14.62
N LEU A 117 3.10 3.21 14.50
CA LEU A 117 3.15 2.27 15.62
C LEU A 117 4.33 2.50 16.58
N PRO A 118 5.59 2.68 16.14
CA PRO A 118 6.71 2.94 17.05
C PRO A 118 6.52 4.24 17.86
N ASN A 119 5.92 5.27 17.27
CA ASN A 119 5.64 6.54 17.97
C ASN A 119 4.55 6.36 19.03
N ALA A 120 3.51 5.57 18.74
CA ALA A 120 2.47 5.23 19.71
C ALA A 120 3.04 4.46 20.90
N ILE A 121 3.91 3.46 20.63
CA ILE A 121 4.59 2.69 21.68
C ILE A 121 5.48 3.59 22.54
N TYR A 122 6.28 4.46 21.91
CA TYR A 122 7.16 5.38 22.63
C TYR A 122 6.39 6.34 23.55
N SER A 123 5.19 6.75 23.14
CA SER A 123 4.33 7.68 23.90
C SER A 123 3.53 7.01 25.03
N SER A 124 3.59 5.68 25.15
CA SER A 124 2.91 4.93 26.21
C SER A 124 3.53 5.18 27.59
N PRO A 125 2.84 4.91 28.72
CA PRO A 125 3.36 5.15 30.07
C PRO A 125 4.37 4.07 30.52
N TRP A 126 5.43 3.84 29.74
CA TRP A 126 6.43 2.78 29.99
C TRP A 126 7.60 3.21 30.91
N ILE A 127 7.71 4.50 31.25
CA ILE A 127 8.80 5.05 32.07
C ILE A 127 8.80 4.48 33.49
N ASP A 128 7.62 4.24 34.06
CA ASP A 128 7.47 3.71 35.43
C ASP A 128 7.44 2.16 35.48
N ALA A 129 7.62 1.50 34.33
CA ALA A 129 7.58 0.05 34.22
C ALA A 129 8.81 -0.67 34.81
N SER A 130 8.66 -1.98 35.02
CA SER A 130 9.74 -2.88 35.41
C SER A 130 10.88 -2.90 34.38
N ILE A 131 12.10 -3.23 34.81
CA ILE A 131 13.28 -3.27 33.93
C ILE A 131 13.12 -4.31 32.82
N SER A 132 12.45 -5.43 33.10
CA SER A 132 12.09 -6.44 32.09
C SER A 132 11.18 -5.82 31.03
N LEU A 133 10.06 -5.20 31.44
CA LEU A 133 9.09 -4.63 30.51
C LEU A 133 9.70 -3.50 29.66
N LYS A 134 10.56 -2.67 30.24
CA LYS A 134 11.29 -1.63 29.49
C LYS A 134 12.14 -2.21 28.36
N LYS A 135 12.80 -3.36 28.58
CA LYS A 135 13.60 -4.04 27.54
C LYS A 135 12.69 -4.58 26.43
N ASP A 136 11.56 -5.17 26.79
CA ASP A 136 10.61 -5.73 25.83
C ASP A 136 9.98 -4.63 24.97
N ILE A 137 9.60 -3.50 25.57
CA ILE A 137 9.09 -2.32 24.86
C ILE A 137 10.17 -1.73 23.94
N ALA A 138 11.40 -1.58 24.40
CA ALA A 138 12.50 -1.09 23.56
C ALA A 138 12.75 -2.00 22.35
N TYR A 139 12.73 -3.32 22.56
CA TYR A 139 12.81 -4.29 21.47
C TYR A 139 11.61 -4.16 20.52
N PHE A 140 10.41 -3.98 21.06
CA PHE A 140 9.20 -3.83 20.28
C PHE A 140 9.20 -2.56 19.42
N ILE A 141 9.68 -1.43 19.94
CA ILE A 141 9.91 -0.20 19.16
C ILE A 141 10.88 -0.48 18.01
N CYS A 142 12.01 -1.14 18.29
CA CYS A 142 12.99 -1.46 17.26
C CYS A 142 12.41 -2.34 16.15
N LYS A 143 11.50 -3.27 16.48
CA LYS A 143 10.82 -4.11 15.49
C LYS A 143 9.74 -3.38 14.70
N THR A 144 9.01 -2.46 15.31
CA THR A 144 7.93 -1.72 14.65
C THR A 144 8.42 -0.55 13.79
N GLN A 145 9.72 -0.21 13.86
CA GLN A 145 10.37 0.75 12.95
C GLN A 145 10.40 0.28 11.49
N GLU A 146 10.29 -1.02 11.22
CA GLU A 146 10.11 -1.52 9.86
C GLU A 146 8.61 -1.58 9.52
N PRO A 147 8.09 -0.69 8.66
CA PRO A 147 6.67 -0.66 8.37
C PRO A 147 6.27 -1.76 7.40
N ILE A 148 4.99 -2.10 7.43
CA ILE A 148 4.42 -3.17 6.61
C ILE A 148 4.32 -2.69 5.16
N LYS A 149 4.98 -3.42 4.25
CA LYS A 149 5.05 -3.10 2.82
C LYS A 149 4.68 -4.30 1.98
N PHE A 150 3.88 -4.09 0.94
CA PHE A 150 3.61 -5.10 -0.08
C PHE A 150 4.48 -4.84 -1.31
N LYS A 151 5.14 -5.89 -1.80
CA LYS A 151 6.02 -5.81 -2.97
C LYS A 151 5.61 -6.83 -4.02
N ALA A 152 5.51 -6.41 -5.27
CA ALA A 152 5.37 -7.26 -6.43
C ALA A 152 6.75 -7.81 -6.85
N LEU A 153 6.85 -9.14 -6.98
CA LEU A 153 8.08 -9.93 -7.16
C LEU A 153 9.22 -9.59 -6.18
N GLY A 154 8.91 -9.01 -5.02
CA GLY A 154 9.91 -8.56 -4.05
C GLY A 154 10.68 -7.30 -4.46
N VAL A 155 10.44 -6.73 -5.64
CA VAL A 155 11.17 -5.58 -6.19
C VAL A 155 10.31 -4.32 -6.19
N PHE A 156 9.10 -4.38 -6.75
CA PHE A 156 8.26 -3.20 -6.94
C PHE A 156 7.32 -2.99 -5.76
N LEU A 157 7.46 -1.88 -5.05
CA LEU A 157 6.55 -1.54 -3.96
C LEU A 157 5.15 -1.26 -4.51
N ILE A 158 4.12 -1.88 -3.94
CA ILE A 158 2.72 -1.55 -4.27
C ILE A 158 2.38 -0.25 -3.52
N SER A 159 2.60 0.89 -4.15
CA SER A 159 2.41 2.22 -3.56
C SER A 159 1.91 3.24 -4.57
N VAL A 160 1.43 4.37 -4.07
CA VAL A 160 1.05 5.53 -4.90
C VAL A 160 2.23 6.02 -5.76
N ASP A 161 3.47 5.92 -5.28
CA ASP A 161 4.66 6.28 -6.06
C ASP A 161 4.82 5.40 -7.29
N THR A 162 4.65 4.08 -7.13
CA THR A 162 4.71 3.12 -8.25
C THR A 162 3.57 3.36 -9.23
N PHE A 163 2.36 3.65 -8.74
CA PHE A 163 1.25 4.06 -9.59
C PHE A 163 1.62 5.29 -10.43
N MET A 164 2.19 6.33 -9.81
CA MET A 164 2.62 7.53 -10.53
C MET A 164 3.74 7.20 -11.55
N ALA A 165 4.64 6.28 -11.24
CA ALA A 165 5.66 5.81 -12.17
C ALA A 165 5.05 5.10 -13.39
N VAL A 166 4.02 4.27 -13.19
CA VAL A 166 3.28 3.61 -14.29
C VAL A 166 2.58 4.64 -15.18
N VAL A 167 1.88 5.61 -14.59
CA VAL A 167 1.18 6.66 -15.36
C VAL A 167 2.17 7.48 -16.18
N ARG A 168 3.30 7.91 -15.58
CA ARG A 168 4.36 8.65 -16.30
C ARG A 168 4.94 7.84 -17.45
N SER A 169 5.27 6.57 -17.20
CA SER A 169 5.83 5.68 -18.22
C SER A 169 4.86 5.48 -19.38
N SER A 170 3.58 5.28 -19.08
CA SER A 170 2.51 5.13 -20.09
C SER A 170 2.40 6.38 -20.96
N PHE A 171 2.44 7.58 -20.35
CA PHE A 171 2.40 8.84 -21.08
C PHE A 171 3.67 9.06 -21.94
N SER A 172 4.85 8.71 -21.42
CA SER A 172 6.10 8.77 -22.19
C SER A 172 6.05 7.86 -23.42
N TYR A 173 5.57 6.63 -23.28
CA TYR A 173 5.40 5.70 -24.42
C TYR A 173 4.36 6.21 -25.41
N TYR A 174 3.23 6.73 -24.94
CA TYR A 174 2.24 7.40 -25.78
C TYR A 174 2.86 8.55 -26.59
N ALA A 175 3.63 9.43 -25.94
CA ALA A 175 4.26 10.56 -26.61
C ALA A 175 5.22 10.10 -27.71
N VAL A 176 5.98 9.02 -27.48
CA VAL A 176 6.84 8.43 -28.53
C VAL A 176 6.00 7.91 -29.70
N LEU A 177 4.96 7.13 -29.46
CA LEU A 177 4.08 6.60 -30.50
C LEU A 177 3.41 7.71 -31.32
N ASN A 178 2.89 8.73 -30.65
CA ASN A 178 2.26 9.87 -31.32
C ASN A 178 3.27 10.64 -32.20
N ASN A 179 4.49 10.85 -31.72
CA ASN A 179 5.55 11.49 -32.52
C ASN A 179 5.96 10.67 -33.75
N LEU A 180 5.91 9.34 -33.67
CA LEU A 180 6.18 8.47 -34.82
C LEU A 180 5.05 8.52 -35.85
N ASN A 181 3.79 8.60 -35.39
CA ASN A 181 2.63 8.75 -36.27
C ASN A 181 2.67 10.07 -37.05
N VAL A 182 2.93 11.19 -36.37
CA VAL A 182 3.01 12.53 -37.00
C VAL A 182 4.17 12.65 -38.00
N LYS A 183 5.25 11.89 -37.85
CA LYS A 183 6.37 11.87 -38.81
C LYS A 183 6.15 10.93 -40.00
N GLY A 184 5.15 10.04 -39.92
CA GLY A 184 4.82 9.09 -40.98
C GLY A 184 3.84 9.64 -42.02
N GLU A 185 3.13 10.73 -41.69
CA GLU A 185 2.30 11.54 -42.59
C GLU A 185 3.12 12.65 -43.27
#